data_AF-A0DT29-F1
#
_entry.id   AF-A0DT29-F1
#
_cell.length_a   1.000
_cell.length_b   1.000
_cell.length_c   1.000
_cell.angle_alpha   90.00
_cell.angle_beta   90.00
_cell.angle_gamma   90.00
#
_symmetry.space_group_name_H-M   'P 1'
#
loop_
_entity.id
_entity.type
_entity.pdbx_description
1 polymer ?
#
loop_
_entity_poly.entity_id
_entity_poly.type
_entity_poly.pdbx_seq_one_letter_code
_entity_poly.pdbx_strand_id
1 'polypeptide(L)'
;MIKITSPLLNYRFKMLRVQCKPYDNVELIRDQIMDLMNEYLQESDGQECLFINQENYINVKVISNNQIALYFVTGTEMDDTNWEQQISRGPLQKFTILSNSIEIRPSRF
;
A
#
# COMPACT_ATOMS: atom_id res chain seq x y z
N MET A 1 20.95 -32.61 9.92
CA MET A 1 19.96 -31.58 10.29
C MET A 1 19.94 -30.55 9.16
N ILE A 2 18.92 -30.57 8.30
CA ILE A 2 18.77 -29.56 7.24
C ILE A 2 18.32 -28.28 7.92
N LYS A 3 19.19 -27.26 7.98
CA LYS A 3 18.78 -25.91 8.37
C LYS A 3 17.98 -25.34 7.20
N ILE A 4 16.66 -25.39 7.29
CA ILE A 4 15.80 -24.58 6.45
C ILE A 4 15.92 -23.15 6.98
N THR A 5 16.90 -22.40 6.48
CA THR A 5 16.90 -20.95 6.64
C THR A 5 15.83 -20.42 5.71
N SER A 6 14.64 -20.13 6.26
CA SER A 6 13.68 -19.29 5.55
C SER A 6 14.41 -18.02 5.15
N PRO A 7 14.40 -17.60 3.88
CA PRO A 7 14.89 -16.27 3.53
C PRO A 7 14.12 -15.29 4.43
N LEU A 8 14.86 -14.44 5.16
CA LEU A 8 14.26 -13.37 5.93
C LEU A 8 13.43 -12.54 4.95
N LEU A 9 12.12 -12.63 5.08
CA LEU A 9 11.14 -11.84 4.36
C LEU A 9 11.38 -10.37 4.77
N ASN A 10 12.28 -9.67 4.08
CA ASN A 10 12.60 -8.25 4.28
C ASN A 10 11.49 -7.33 3.72
N TYR A 11 10.23 -7.77 3.81
CA TYR A 11 9.09 -6.98 3.39
C TYR A 11 8.79 -5.91 4.42
N ARG A 12 8.49 -4.71 3.93
CA ARG A 12 8.03 -3.60 4.75
C ARG A 12 6.57 -3.37 4.47
N PHE A 13 5.79 -3.22 5.54
CA PHE A 13 4.39 -2.87 5.45
C PHE A 13 4.28 -1.35 5.52
N LYS A 14 3.59 -0.75 4.54
CA LYS A 14 3.28 0.68 4.51
C LYS A 14 1.78 0.87 4.59
N MET A 15 1.39 1.96 5.24
CA MET A 15 0.01 2.38 5.36
C MET A 15 -0.09 3.87 5.06
N LEU A 16 -1.17 4.26 4.40
CA LEU A 16 -1.62 5.65 4.31
C LEU A 16 -3.12 5.73 4.59
N ARG A 17 -3.58 6.93 4.97
CA ARG A 17 -5.01 7.20 5.14
C ARG A 17 -5.48 8.19 4.10
N VAL A 18 -6.64 7.95 3.52
CA VAL A 18 -7.32 8.87 2.61
C VAL A 18 -8.49 9.50 3.34
N GLN A 19 -8.56 10.83 3.31
CA GLN A 19 -9.69 11.60 3.81
C GLN A 19 -10.73 11.78 2.70
N CYS A 20 -11.94 11.28 2.93
CA CYS A 20 -13.10 11.52 2.08
C CYS A 20 -13.82 12.80 2.53
N LYS A 21 -14.51 13.45 1.60
CA LYS A 21 -15.36 14.62 1.85
C LYS A 21 -16.70 14.19 2.47
N PRO A 22 -17.42 15.11 3.16
CA PRO A 22 -18.66 14.77 3.89
C PRO A 22 -19.81 14.19 3.05
N TYR A 23 -19.76 14.31 1.72
CA TYR A 23 -20.81 13.84 0.80
C TYR A 23 -20.32 12.76 -0.17
N ASP A 24 -19.09 12.29 0.05
CA ASP A 24 -18.54 11.24 -0.79
C ASP A 24 -19.18 9.88 -0.46
N ASN A 25 -19.38 9.05 -1.49
CA ASN A 25 -19.67 7.65 -1.28
C ASN A 25 -18.33 6.91 -1.01
N VAL A 26 -18.07 6.60 0.26
CA VAL A 26 -16.77 6.07 0.68
C VAL A 26 -16.48 4.69 0.11
N GLU A 27 -17.49 3.84 -0.08
CA GLU A 27 -17.29 2.52 -0.71
C GLU A 27 -16.94 2.68 -2.19
N LEU A 28 -17.56 3.62 -2.89
CA LEU A 28 -17.19 3.93 -4.27
C LEU A 28 -15.75 4.48 -4.36
N ILE A 29 -15.35 5.34 -3.42
CA ILE A 29 -13.97 5.83 -3.37
C ILE A 29 -12.99 4.70 -3.05
N ARG A 30 -13.36 3.77 -2.15
CA ARG A 30 -12.55 2.58 -1.84
C ARG A 30 -12.27 1.76 -3.09
N ASP A 31 -13.31 1.52 -3.90
CA ASP A 31 -13.19 0.77 -5.16
C ASP A 31 -12.32 1.52 -6.17
N GLN A 32 -12.52 2.83 -6.32
CA GLN A 32 -11.66 3.66 -7.18
C GLN A 32 -10.19 3.64 -6.76
N ILE A 33 -9.90 3.70 -5.45
CA ILE A 33 -8.54 3.60 -4.94
C ILE A 33 -7.96 2.22 -5.25
N MET A 34 -8.73 1.15 -5.07
CA MET A 34 -8.28 -0.21 -5.39
C MET A 34 -7.93 -0.34 -6.89
N ASP A 35 -8.78 0.17 -7.77
CA ASP A 35 -8.58 0.13 -9.22
C ASP A 35 -7.33 0.92 -9.64
N LEU A 36 -7.20 2.18 -9.18
CA LEU A 36 -6.05 3.04 -9.50
C LEU A 36 -4.73 2.44 -9.01
N MET A 37 -4.74 1.83 -7.83
CA MET A 37 -3.56 1.16 -7.30
C MET A 37 -3.24 -0.10 -8.10
N ASN A 38 -4.23 -0.90 -8.50
CA ASN A 38 -4.03 -2.07 -9.35
C ASN A 38 -3.50 -1.69 -10.74
N GLU A 39 -4.01 -0.62 -11.35
CA GLU A 39 -3.51 -0.07 -12.62
C GLU A 39 -2.04 0.36 -12.49
N TYR A 40 -1.74 1.15 -11.46
CA TYR A 40 -0.36 1.57 -11.17
C TYR A 40 0.60 0.39 -11.00
N LEU A 41 0.14 -0.71 -10.40
CA LEU A 41 0.92 -1.95 -10.28
C LEU A 41 1.19 -2.62 -11.63
N GLN A 42 0.19 -2.64 -12.52
CA GLN A 42 0.34 -3.24 -13.85
C GLN A 42 1.26 -2.41 -14.75
N GLU A 43 1.21 -1.08 -14.65
CA GLU A 43 2.03 -0.17 -15.44
C GLU A 43 3.50 -0.12 -14.98
N SER A 44 3.76 -0.33 -13.69
CA SER A 44 5.10 -0.22 -13.10
C SER A 44 5.95 -1.51 -13.17
N ASP A 45 5.52 -2.49 -13.99
CA ASP A 45 6.24 -3.73 -14.32
C ASP A 45 6.84 -4.47 -13.11
N GLY A 46 6.12 -4.53 -11.98
CA GLY A 46 6.43 -5.39 -10.82
C GLY A 46 7.82 -5.25 -10.15
N GLN A 47 8.67 -4.30 -10.54
CA GLN A 47 10.08 -4.28 -10.12
C GLN A 47 10.32 -3.66 -8.74
N GLU A 48 9.63 -2.58 -8.37
CA GLU A 48 9.95 -1.87 -7.11
C GLU A 48 8.97 -2.20 -5.96
N CYS A 49 7.79 -2.72 -6.29
CA CYS A 49 6.86 -3.34 -5.34
C CYS A 49 6.79 -4.85 -5.63
N LEU A 50 7.76 -5.60 -5.10
CA LEU A 50 7.76 -7.05 -5.17
C LEU A 50 6.66 -7.63 -4.25
N PHE A 51 5.60 -8.13 -4.86
CA PHE A 51 4.61 -9.03 -4.26
C PHE A 51 5.15 -10.46 -4.38
N ILE A 52 5.34 -11.19 -3.27
CA ILE A 52 5.64 -12.63 -3.36
C ILE A 52 4.41 -13.37 -3.88
N ASN A 53 4.54 -14.01 -5.04
CA ASN A 53 3.67 -15.06 -5.54
C ASN A 53 2.18 -14.71 -5.70
N GLN A 54 1.85 -13.96 -6.76
CA GLN A 54 0.51 -13.95 -7.41
C GLN A 54 -0.71 -13.55 -6.55
N GLU A 55 -0.50 -13.03 -5.34
CA GLU A 55 -1.56 -12.45 -4.51
C GLU A 55 -1.33 -10.93 -4.37
N ASN A 56 -2.30 -10.13 -4.82
CA ASN A 56 -2.25 -8.66 -4.74
C ASN A 56 -2.30 -8.23 -3.26
N TYR A 57 -1.16 -7.87 -2.65
CA TYR A 57 -1.06 -7.41 -1.25
C TYR A 57 -1.45 -5.93 -1.05
N ILE A 58 -2.32 -5.38 -1.89
CA ILE A 58 -2.95 -4.08 -1.63
C ILE A 58 -4.30 -4.35 -0.97
N ASN A 59 -4.50 -3.81 0.23
CA ASN A 59 -5.78 -3.88 0.92
C ASN A 59 -6.28 -2.46 1.19
N VAL A 60 -7.53 -2.19 0.80
CA VAL A 60 -8.21 -0.93 1.03
C VAL A 60 -9.37 -1.17 1.98
N LYS A 61 -9.38 -0.49 3.12
CA LYS A 61 -10.39 -0.66 4.15
C LYS A 61 -11.03 0.67 4.52
N VAL A 62 -12.36 0.71 4.52
CA VAL A 62 -13.10 1.84 5.09
C VAL A 62 -12.98 1.80 6.63
N ILE A 63 -12.41 2.85 7.21
CA ILE A 63 -12.29 3.00 8.67
C ILE A 63 -13.56 3.67 9.22
N SER A 64 -14.08 4.65 8.48
CA SER A 64 -15.29 5.39 8.80
C SER A 64 -15.85 6.09 7.54
N ASN A 65 -17.03 6.69 7.63
CA ASN A 65 -17.68 7.43 6.53
C ASN A 65 -16.90 8.64 6.01
N ASN A 66 -15.71 8.91 6.53
CA ASN A 66 -14.83 9.95 6.00
C ASN A 66 -13.37 9.52 5.90
N GLN A 67 -13.02 8.26 6.19
CA GLN A 67 -11.63 7.79 6.18
C GLN A 67 -11.49 6.38 5.63
N ILE A 68 -10.51 6.22 4.74
CA ILE A 68 -10.10 4.95 4.16
C ILE A 68 -8.63 4.70 4.53
N ALA A 69 -8.29 3.49 4.95
CA ALA A 69 -6.92 3.03 5.09
C ALA A 69 -6.50 2.23 3.85
N LEU A 70 -5.32 2.51 3.35
CA LEU A 70 -4.65 1.72 2.31
C LEU A 70 -3.43 1.05 2.94
N TYR A 71 -3.32 -0.26 2.74
CA TYR A 71 -2.21 -1.10 3.20
C TYR A 71 -1.55 -1.73 2.00
N PHE A 72 -0.22 -1.70 1.96
CA PHE A 72 0.52 -2.39 0.92
C PHE A 72 1.91 -2.80 1.40
N VAL A 73 2.45 -3.79 0.72
CA VAL A 73 3.77 -4.35 0.99
C VAL A 73 4.76 -3.77 -0.02
N THR A 74 5.86 -3.20 0.47
CA THR A 74 6.94 -2.67 -0.38
C THR A 74 8.13 -3.63 -0.40
N GLY A 75 8.79 -3.72 -1.54
CA GLY A 75 10.04 -4.47 -1.72
C GLY A 75 11.24 -3.80 -1.05
N THR A 76 12.40 -4.46 -1.14
CA THR A 76 13.67 -3.96 -0.57
C THR A 76 14.31 -2.82 -1.36
N GLU A 77 13.84 -2.58 -2.59
CA GLU A 77 14.42 -1.61 -3.53
C GLU A 77 13.72 -0.26 -3.51
N MET A 78 12.52 -0.17 -2.91
CA MET A 78 11.79 1.10 -2.82
C MET A 78 12.48 2.03 -1.82
N ASP A 79 12.85 3.23 -2.29
CA ASP A 79 13.37 4.31 -1.44
C ASP A 79 12.31 4.71 -0.40
N ASP A 80 12.55 4.32 0.85
CA ASP A 80 11.71 4.62 2.01
C ASP A 80 11.45 6.12 2.21
N THR A 81 12.28 6.96 1.62
CA THR A 81 12.24 8.41 1.81
C THR A 81 11.15 9.07 0.95
N ASN A 82 10.74 8.45 -0.17
CA ASN A 82 9.93 9.12 -1.19
C ASN A 82 8.67 8.37 -1.65
N TRP A 83 8.45 7.12 -1.21
CA TRP A 83 7.29 6.32 -1.63
C TRP A 83 5.94 7.03 -1.43
N GLU A 84 5.78 7.74 -0.32
CA GLU A 84 4.51 8.43 -0.01
C GLU A 84 4.27 9.59 -1.00
N GLN A 85 5.34 10.28 -1.40
CA GLN A 85 5.28 11.32 -2.43
C GLN A 85 4.98 10.72 -3.80
N GLN A 86 5.55 9.55 -4.12
CA GLN A 86 5.27 8.86 -5.39
C GLN A 86 3.80 8.46 -5.49
N ILE A 87 3.24 7.85 -4.45
CA ILE A 87 1.83 7.43 -4.45
C ILE A 87 0.88 8.65 -4.45
N SER A 88 1.20 9.68 -3.65
CA SER A 88 0.38 10.90 -3.57
C SER A 88 0.49 11.80 -4.80
N ARG A 89 1.55 11.70 -5.61
CA ARG A 89 1.66 12.42 -6.89
C ARG A 89 1.32 11.56 -8.11
N GLY A 90 1.20 10.24 -7.93
CA GLY A 90 0.83 9.28 -8.97
C GLY A 90 -0.62 8.85 -8.84
N PRO A 91 -0.91 7.58 -8.50
CA PRO A 91 -2.26 7.00 -8.57
C PRO A 91 -3.26 7.73 -7.67
N LEU A 92 -2.82 8.30 -6.54
CA LEU A 92 -3.73 8.90 -5.56
C LEU A 92 -3.74 10.43 -5.57
N GLN A 93 -3.23 11.08 -6.62
CA GLN A 93 -3.10 12.54 -6.71
C GLN A 93 -4.39 13.33 -6.49
N LYS A 94 -5.56 12.72 -6.73
CA LYS A 94 -6.87 13.38 -6.58
C LYS A 94 -7.41 13.33 -5.16
N PHE A 95 -6.77 12.58 -4.27
CA PHE A 95 -7.25 12.33 -2.91
C PHE A 95 -6.45 13.11 -1.89
N THR A 96 -7.11 13.49 -0.80
CA THR A 96 -6.44 14.08 0.36
C THR A 96 -5.83 12.97 1.21
N ILE A 97 -4.50 12.84 1.16
CA ILE A 97 -3.76 11.85 1.94
C ILE A 97 -3.45 12.43 3.33
N LEU A 98 -3.80 11.68 4.36
CA LEU A 98 -3.39 11.91 5.75
C LEU A 98 -2.21 10.98 6.04
N SER A 99 -1.03 11.57 6.18
CA SER A 99 0.22 10.85 6.44
C SER A 99 0.26 10.29 7.86
N ASN A 100 -0.04 9.00 8.00
CA ASN A 100 0.33 8.20 9.17
C ASN A 100 1.01 6.93 8.67
N SER A 101 2.33 6.96 8.51
CA SER A 101 3.08 5.76 8.19
C SER A 101 3.26 4.92 9.46
N ILE A 102 2.64 3.73 9.46
CA ILE A 102 2.95 2.70 10.47
C ILE A 102 3.76 1.64 9.74
N GLU A 103 5.07 1.61 10.02
CA GLU A 103 5.94 0.54 9.57
C GLU A 103 5.81 -0.64 10.54
N ILE A 104 5.18 -1.72 10.08
CA ILE A 104 5.17 -2.99 10.81
C ILE A 104 6.33 -3.82 10.27
N ARG A 105 7.29 -4.18 11.10
CA ARG A 105 8.33 -5.16 10.76
C ARG A 105 7.88 -6.52 11.26
N PRO A 106 8.02 -7.61 10.48
CA PRO A 106 7.78 -8.94 11.02
C PRO A 106 8.70 -9.15 12.24
N SER A 107 8.12 -9.54 13.37
CA SER A 107 8.89 -9.88 14.57
C SER A 107 9.81 -11.04 14.22
N ARG A 108 11.11 -10.91 14.50
CA ARG A 108 12.08 -11.99 14.34
C ARG A 108 11.59 -13.19 15.16
N PHE A 109 11.22 -14.28 14.49
CA PHE A 109 11.03 -15.60 15.10
C PHE A 109 12.34 -16.38 14.98
#